data_AF-A0A2X1PY77-F1
#
_entry.id   AF-A0A2X1PY77-F1
#
_cell.length_a   1.000
_cell.length_b   1.000
_cell.length_c   1.000
_cell.angle_alpha   90.00
_cell.angle_beta   90.00
_cell.angle_gamma   90.00
#
_symmetry.space_group_name_H-M   'P 1'
#
loop_
_entity.id
_entity.type
_entity.pdbx_description
1 polymer ?
#
loop_
_entity_poly.entity_id
_entity_poly.type
_entity_poly.pdbx_seq_one_letter_code
_entity_poly.pdbx_strand_id
1 'polypeptide(L)' 'MAFEAMNHAGDIRPDMLVILNDNEMSISENVGALNNHLAQLLSR' A
#
# COMPACT_ATOMS: atom_id res chain seq x y z
N MET A 1 5.39 -7.35 -7.72
CA MET A 1 4.08 -8.03 -7.80
C MET A 1 2.96 -7.23 -7.15
N ALA A 2 3.00 -6.85 -5.86
CA ALA A 2 1.88 -6.13 -5.23
C ALA A 2 1.41 -4.87 -5.98
N PHE A 3 2.34 -3.98 -6.37
CA PHE A 3 2.00 -2.79 -7.16
C PHE A 3 1.43 -3.10 -8.55
N GLU A 4 1.97 -4.13 -9.21
CA GLU A 4 1.50 -4.57 -10.53
C GLU A 4 0.09 -5.16 -10.46
N ALA A 5 -0.17 -5.98 -9.44
CA ALA A 5 -1.50 -6.52 -9.17
C ALA A 5 -2.50 -5.40 -8.80
N MET A 6 -2.10 -4.42 -7.99
CA MET A 6 -2.96 -3.25 -7.69
C MET A 6 -3.26 -2.42 -8.95
N ASN A 7 -2.25 -2.19 -9.81
CA ASN A 7 -2.45 -1.51 -11.09
C ASN A 7 -3.42 -2.28 -11.99
N HIS A 8 -3.25 -3.60 -12.10
CA HIS A 8 -4.15 -4.43 -12.91
C HIS A 8 -5.56 -4.52 -12.32
N ALA A 9 -5.69 -4.60 -10.99
CA ALA A 9 -6.99 -4.58 -10.32
C ALA A 9 -7.74 -3.26 -10.57
N GLY A 10 -7.03 -2.13 -10.66
CA GLY A 10 -7.63 -0.85 -11.07
C GLY A 10 -8.21 -0.86 -12.49
N ASP A 11 -7.58 -1.59 -13.42
CA ASP A 11 -8.02 -1.71 -14.81
C ASP A 11 -9.27 -2.59 -14.95
N ILE A 12 -9.24 -3.79 -14.34
CA ILE A 12 -10.33 -4.77 -14.48
C ILE A 12 -11.52 -4.53 -13.52
N ARG A 13 -11.34 -3.65 -12.51
CA ARG A 13 -12.35 -3.24 -11.51
C ARG A 13 -13.12 -4.41 -10.88
N PRO A 14 -12.43 -5.37 -10.23
CA PRO A 14 -13.10 -6.46 -9.56
C PRO A 14 -13.82 -5.97 -8.30
N ASP A 15 -14.86 -6.69 -7.87
CA ASP A 15 -15.43 -6.49 -6.53
C ASP A 15 -14.47 -7.05 -5.48
N MET A 16 -13.63 -6.17 -4.92
CA MET A 16 -12.51 -6.53 -4.06
C MET A 16 -12.33 -5.51 -2.93
N LEU A 17 -12.15 -6.01 -1.71
CA LEU A 17 -11.73 -5.23 -0.56
C LEU A 17 -10.23 -5.42 -0.31
N VAL A 18 -9.49 -4.32 -0.28
CA VAL A 18 -8.07 -4.31 0.09
C VAL A 18 -7.92 -3.79 1.51
N ILE A 19 -7.28 -4.59 2.37
CA ILE A 19 -6.94 -4.18 3.74
C ILE A 19 -5.46 -3.84 3.78
N LEU A 20 -5.17 -2.55 4.00
CA LEU A 20 -3.82 -2.09 4.27
C LEU A 20 -3.57 -2.15 5.78
N ASN A 21 -2.68 -3.04 6.21
CA ASN A 21 -2.18 -3.06 7.59
C ASN A 21 -0.87 -2.29 7.65
N ASP A 22 -0.92 -1.04 8.09
CA ASP A 22 0.26 -0.21 8.30
C ASP A 22 0.61 -0.19 9.80
N ASN A 23 1.43 -1.13 10.22
CA ASN A 23 1.97 -1.22 11.58
C ASN A 23 3.44 -0.74 11.64
N GLU A 24 3.87 0.06 10.66
CA GLU A 24 5.21 0.67 10.52
C GLU A 24 6.38 -0.33 10.37
N MET A 25 6.11 -1.63 10.29
CA MET A 25 7.13 -2.69 10.36
C MET A 25 7.06 -3.68 9.19
N SER A 26 8.24 -4.08 8.70
CA SER A 26 8.51 -5.30 7.95
C SER A 26 9.16 -6.33 8.91
N ILE A 27 10.17 -7.10 8.47
CA ILE A 27 11.04 -7.84 9.41
C ILE A 27 11.87 -6.84 10.24
N SER A 28 12.27 -5.73 9.61
CA SER A 28 12.82 -4.52 10.22
C SER A 28 11.90 -3.33 9.90
N GLU A 29 12.23 -2.12 10.32
CA GLU A 29 11.48 -0.91 9.93
C GLU A 29 11.21 -0.83 8.42
N ASN A 30 10.03 -0.32 8.06
CA ASN A 30 9.67 -0.14 6.66
C ASN A 30 10.60 0.86 5.98
N VAL A 31 10.98 0.57 4.73
CA VAL A 31 11.80 1.45 3.90
C VAL A 31 11.10 1.75 2.58
N GLY A 32 11.45 2.90 1.98
CA GLY A 32 11.04 3.27 0.63
C GLY A 32 9.93 4.32 0.55
N ALA A 33 9.68 4.77 -0.68
CA ALA A 33 8.84 5.94 -0.94
C ALA A 33 7.36 5.75 -0.57
N LEU A 34 6.84 4.51 -0.61
CA LEU A 34 5.44 4.25 -0.25
C LEU A 34 5.18 4.50 1.24
N ASN A 35 6.06 4.05 2.13
CA ASN A 35 5.90 4.28 3.57
C ASN A 35 5.87 5.79 3.89
N ASN A 36 6.81 6.55 3.32
CA ASN A 36 6.82 8.02 3.44
C ASN A 36 5.55 8.67 2.89
N HIS A 37 5.05 8.18 1.75
CA HIS A 37 3.84 8.73 1.13
C HIS A 37 2.60 8.44 1.96
N LEU A 38 2.45 7.22 2.49
CA LEU A 38 1.35 6.85 3.39
C LEU A 38 1.40 7.66 4.68
N ALA A 39 2.58 7.82 5.30
CA ALA A 39 2.75 8.67 6.48
C ALA A 39 2.33 10.14 6.22
N GLN A 40 2.62 10.68 5.04
CA GLN A 40 2.16 12.03 4.64
C GLN A 40 0.65 12.11 4.43
N LEU A 41 0.02 11.06 3.90
CA LEU A 41 -1.43 11.01 3.72
C LEU A 41 -2.16 10.92 5.06
N LEU A 42 -1.59 10.21 6.03
CA LEU A 42 -2.18 9.96 7.36
C LEU A 42 -1.89 11.07 8.40
N SER A 43 -0.89 11.92 8.17
CA SER A 43 -0.52 13.03 9.07
C SER A 43 -1.28 14.34 8.82
N ARG A 44 -2.32 14.29 7.97
CA ARG A 44 -3.22 15.43 7.68
C ARG A 44 -4.57 15.28 8.35
#